data_AF-A0A1I2EC34-F1
#
_entry.id   AF-A0A1I2EC34-F1
#
_cell.length_a   1.000
_cell.length_b   1.000
_cell.length_c   1.000
_cell.angle_alpha   90.00
_cell.angle_beta   90.00
_cell.angle_gamma   90.00
#
_symmetry.space_group_name_H-M   'P 1'
#
loop_
_entity.id
_entity.type
_entity.pdbx_description
1 polymer ?
#
loop_
_entity_poly.entity_id
_entity_poly.type
_entity_poly.pdbx_seq_one_letter_code
_entity_poly.pdbx_strand_id
1 'polypeptide(L)'
;MNPDQTADGADDLSGFEIPDDLSGLSPFGGETASTPTLAVVLTQVAGAEPLAAACALAKVSGDVFATSVGAVLVCRELTGGAPARDAAAVSQVVRGVPAILVERREGQLTAARFQDGARGDDLPAGLVLDGAPAELEDLLLGATSLADMPDVLPTDGISRLKAARLLGGFARKMRRSS
;
A
#
# COMPACT_ATOMS: atom_id res chain seq x y z
N MET A 1 -53.82 47.90 -27.07
CA MET A 1 -53.23 47.31 -28.28
C MET A 1 -51.74 47.66 -28.25
N ASN A 2 -50.80 46.83 -27.81
CA ASN A 2 -50.76 45.50 -27.22
C ASN A 2 -49.78 45.55 -26.01
N PRO A 3 -49.79 44.52 -25.15
CA PRO A 3 -49.17 44.48 -23.82
C PRO A 3 -47.79 43.78 -23.85
N ASP A 4 -47.26 43.55 -22.65
CA ASP A 4 -46.37 42.42 -22.33
C ASP A 4 -44.86 42.61 -22.60
N GLN A 5 -44.16 43.17 -21.60
CA GLN A 5 -42.80 42.73 -21.30
C GLN A 5 -42.90 41.71 -20.16
N THR A 6 -43.16 40.47 -20.54
CA THR A 6 -43.00 39.29 -19.70
C THR A 6 -41.53 39.10 -19.39
N ALA A 7 -41.28 38.76 -18.13
CA ALA A 7 -40.01 38.28 -17.62
C ALA A 7 -39.50 37.08 -18.44
N ASP A 8 -38.18 36.98 -18.59
CA ASP A 8 -37.55 35.67 -18.53
C ASP A 8 -36.07 35.80 -18.11
N GLY A 9 -35.84 35.74 -16.80
CA GLY A 9 -34.58 35.31 -16.25
C GLY A 9 -34.53 33.79 -16.35
N ALA A 10 -34.37 33.27 -17.56
CA ALA A 10 -34.13 31.86 -17.79
C ALA A 10 -32.62 31.62 -17.79
N ASP A 11 -32.17 31.05 -16.66
CA ASP A 11 -31.07 30.08 -16.54
C ASP A 11 -30.23 29.86 -17.81
N ASP A 12 -29.09 30.56 -17.86
CA ASP A 12 -28.01 30.26 -18.80
C ASP A 12 -27.27 28.98 -18.36
N LEU A 13 -27.97 27.85 -18.51
CA LEU A 13 -27.42 26.49 -18.36
C LEU A 13 -26.96 25.93 -19.71
N SER A 14 -26.89 26.77 -20.74
CA SER A 14 -26.63 26.37 -22.13
C SER A 14 -25.17 25.96 -22.42
N GLY A 15 -24.27 26.16 -21.46
CA GLY A 15 -22.84 25.84 -21.58
C GLY A 15 -22.35 24.69 -20.70
N PHE A 16 -23.22 23.97 -19.98
CA PHE A 16 -22.81 22.85 -19.14
C PHE A 16 -22.77 21.56 -19.98
N GLU A 17 -21.62 21.31 -20.62
CA GLU A 17 -21.37 20.08 -21.37
C GLU A 17 -21.07 18.94 -20.38
N ILE A 18 -22.02 18.03 -20.20
CA ILE A 18 -21.81 16.81 -19.40
C ILE A 18 -20.92 15.88 -20.23
N PRO A 19 -19.71 15.53 -19.78
CA PRO A 19 -18.85 14.59 -20.49
C PRO A 19 -19.54 13.23 -20.56
N ASP A 20 -19.78 12.73 -21.77
CA ASP A 20 -20.54 11.49 -22.04
C ASP A 20 -19.68 10.22 -21.89
N ASP A 21 -18.48 10.34 -21.33
CA ASP A 21 -17.54 9.23 -21.19
C ASP A 21 -17.28 8.90 -19.71
N LEU A 22 -17.79 7.75 -19.28
CA LEU A 22 -17.44 7.16 -17.98
C LEU A 22 -15.96 6.73 -17.90
N SER A 23 -15.17 6.92 -18.96
CA SER A 23 -13.76 6.53 -19.04
C SER A 23 -12.89 7.26 -18.00
N GLY A 24 -13.28 8.46 -17.57
CA GLY A 24 -12.62 9.19 -16.47
C GLY A 24 -12.88 8.61 -15.09
N LEU A 25 -13.91 7.76 -14.94
CA LEU A 25 -14.21 7.02 -13.72
C LEU A 25 -13.62 5.61 -13.83
N SER A 26 -12.29 5.51 -13.83
CA SER A 26 -11.70 4.21 -13.54
C SER A 26 -12.16 3.81 -12.13
N PRO A 27 -12.81 2.65 -11.94
CA PRO A 27 -13.40 2.23 -10.67
C PRO A 27 -12.36 2.03 -9.55
N PHE A 28 -11.07 2.18 -9.87
CA PHE A 28 -9.93 2.06 -8.97
C PHE A 28 -8.92 3.22 -9.09
N GLY A 29 -9.31 4.37 -9.65
CA GLY A 29 -8.46 5.55 -9.78
C GLY A 29 -7.54 5.49 -11.00
N GLY A 30 -7.93 6.19 -12.07
CA GLY A 30 -7.21 6.26 -13.32
C GLY A 30 -6.59 7.64 -13.51
N GLU A 31 -5.27 7.64 -13.66
CA GLU A 31 -4.52 8.62 -14.44
C GLU A 31 -4.54 10.08 -13.96
N THR A 32 -4.29 10.28 -12.68
CA THR A 32 -3.46 11.41 -12.25
C THR A 32 -2.47 10.84 -11.24
N ALA A 33 -1.22 10.63 -11.65
CA ALA A 33 -0.20 9.94 -10.86
C ALA A 33 0.31 10.83 -9.70
N SER A 34 -0.58 11.19 -8.79
CA SER A 34 -0.30 11.91 -7.55
C SER A 34 0.46 10.99 -6.61
N THR A 35 1.66 11.38 -6.16
CA THR A 35 2.50 10.60 -5.22
C THR A 35 1.67 10.13 -4.02
N PRO A 36 1.74 8.85 -3.61
CA PRO A 36 0.98 8.39 -2.47
C PRO A 36 1.45 9.10 -1.20
N THR A 37 0.50 9.37 -0.31
CA THR A 37 0.76 9.92 1.03
C THR A 37 1.27 8.86 2.01
N LEU A 38 1.02 7.59 1.69
CA LEU A 38 1.50 6.41 2.41
C LEU A 38 1.56 5.24 1.43
N ALA A 39 2.60 4.42 1.54
CA ALA A 39 2.61 3.10 0.94
C ALA A 39 3.16 2.07 1.93
N VAL A 40 2.47 0.94 2.04
CA VAL A 40 2.87 -0.15 2.91
C VAL A 40 2.86 -1.48 2.16
N VAL A 41 3.77 -2.37 2.53
CA VAL A 41 3.82 -3.74 2.04
C VAL A 41 3.45 -4.67 3.20
N LEU A 42 2.27 -5.26 3.11
CA LEU A 42 1.77 -6.24 4.06
C LEU A 42 2.32 -7.62 3.70
N THR A 43 2.80 -8.36 4.69
CA THR A 43 3.31 -9.73 4.49
C THR A 43 2.84 -10.63 5.62
N GLN A 44 2.64 -11.92 5.34
CA GLN A 44 2.39 -12.93 6.38
C GLN A 44 3.72 -13.49 6.95
N VAL A 45 4.75 -12.66 7.03
CA VAL A 45 5.99 -13.01 7.71
C VAL A 45 5.78 -12.89 9.21
N ALA A 46 6.13 -13.95 9.95
CA ALA A 46 6.01 -13.96 11.40
C ALA A 46 7.06 -13.05 12.06
N GLY A 47 6.70 -11.78 12.25
CA GLY A 47 7.45 -10.80 13.04
C GLY A 47 8.27 -9.79 12.23
N ALA A 48 8.55 -8.65 12.88
CA ALA A 48 9.23 -7.50 12.27
C ALA A 48 10.68 -7.80 11.86
N GLU A 49 11.45 -8.48 12.72
CA GLU A 49 12.87 -8.75 12.46
C GLU A 49 13.13 -9.60 11.19
N PRO A 50 12.42 -10.72 10.94
CA PRO A 50 12.58 -11.44 9.68
C PRO A 50 12.17 -10.61 8.45
N LEU A 51 11.11 -9.80 8.53
CA LEU A 51 10.74 -8.92 7.43
C LEU A 51 11.80 -7.82 7.20
N ALA A 52 12.33 -7.21 8.26
CA ALA A 52 13.41 -6.23 8.15
C ALA A 52 14.68 -6.84 7.53
N ALA A 53 15.02 -8.08 7.90
CA ALA A 53 16.12 -8.82 7.27
C ALA A 53 15.85 -9.10 5.78
N ALA A 54 14.62 -9.45 5.40
CA ALA A 54 14.25 -9.61 3.99
C ALA A 54 14.40 -8.30 3.22
N CYS A 55 13.94 -7.19 3.77
CA CYS A 55 14.10 -5.85 3.19
C CYS A 55 15.58 -5.48 3.01
N ALA A 56 16.42 -5.73 4.02
CA ALA A 56 17.86 -5.48 3.94
C ALA A 56 18.56 -6.31 2.84
N LEU A 57 18.14 -7.56 2.62
CA LEU A 57 18.65 -8.36 1.49
C LEU A 57 18.19 -7.84 0.14
N ALA A 58 16.91 -7.44 0.06
CA ALA A 58 16.27 -6.84 -1.11
C ALA A 58 16.78 -5.42 -1.42
N LYS A 59 17.52 -4.79 -0.49
CA LYS A 59 17.95 -3.39 -0.53
C LYS A 59 16.77 -2.41 -0.53
N VAL A 60 15.74 -2.76 0.21
CA VAL A 60 14.52 -1.96 0.39
C VAL A 60 14.64 -1.14 1.67
N SER A 61 14.46 0.17 1.53
CA SER A 61 14.55 1.15 2.62
C SER A 61 13.18 1.47 3.17
N GLY A 62 13.03 1.38 4.48
CA GLY A 62 11.78 1.68 5.16
C GLY A 62 11.83 1.28 6.62
N ASP A 63 10.64 1.17 7.18
CA ASP A 63 10.43 0.94 8.60
C ASP A 63 9.44 -0.20 8.77
N VAL A 64 9.75 -1.14 9.65
CA VAL A 64 9.04 -2.41 9.76
C VAL A 64 8.49 -2.59 11.16
N PHE A 65 7.23 -3.01 11.26
CA PHE A 65 6.62 -3.39 12.54
C PHE A 65 5.84 -4.70 12.39
N ALA A 66 5.63 -5.36 13.53
CA ALA A 66 4.86 -6.59 13.59
C ALA A 66 3.38 -6.27 13.84
N THR A 67 2.50 -7.11 13.31
CA THR A 67 1.08 -7.09 13.60
C THR A 67 0.62 -8.48 14.02
N SER A 68 -0.63 -8.61 14.46
CA SER A 68 -1.20 -9.92 14.81
C SER A 68 -1.32 -10.88 13.62
N VAL A 69 -1.34 -10.38 12.38
CA VAL A 69 -1.50 -11.18 11.15
C VAL A 69 -0.20 -11.35 10.35
N GLY A 70 0.88 -10.69 10.76
CA GLY A 70 2.17 -10.77 10.06
C GLY A 70 3.10 -9.61 10.39
N ALA A 71 3.68 -9.03 9.35
CA ALA A 71 4.57 -7.89 9.46
C ALA A 71 4.39 -6.93 8.29
N VAL A 72 4.58 -5.65 8.56
CA VAL A 72 4.32 -4.55 7.65
C VAL A 72 5.61 -3.78 7.43
N LEU A 73 5.94 -3.51 6.17
CA LEU A 73 6.94 -2.54 5.77
C LEU A 73 6.23 -1.24 5.39
N VAL A 74 6.64 -0.11 5.96
CA VAL A 74 6.29 1.23 5.48
C VAL A 74 7.39 1.69 4.52
N CYS A 75 7.02 1.96 3.27
CA CYS A 75 7.95 2.41 2.24
C CYS A 75 8.43 3.83 2.52
N ARG A 76 9.75 4.06 2.40
CA ARG A 76 10.35 5.38 2.58
C ARG A 76 10.27 6.26 1.33
N GLU A 77 10.50 5.65 0.16
CA GLU A 77 10.40 6.33 -1.13
C GLU A 77 9.03 6.05 -1.75
N LEU A 78 8.32 7.11 -2.12
CA LEU A 78 6.94 7.03 -2.60
C LEU A 78 6.81 7.45 -4.08
N THR A 79 7.87 8.03 -4.65
CA THR A 79 7.85 8.57 -6.01
C THR A 79 8.26 7.55 -7.06
N GLY A 80 7.89 7.82 -8.31
CA GLY A 80 8.36 7.07 -9.47
C GLY A 80 8.11 5.56 -9.43
N GLY A 81 7.06 5.11 -8.72
CA GLY A 81 6.72 3.69 -8.57
C GLY A 81 7.64 2.89 -7.63
N ALA A 82 8.37 3.55 -6.72
CA ALA A 82 9.21 2.87 -5.75
C ALA A 82 8.47 1.85 -4.87
N PRO A 83 7.25 2.13 -4.34
CA PRO A 83 6.56 1.14 -3.51
C PRO A 83 6.24 -0.17 -4.23
N ALA A 84 5.90 -0.11 -5.53
CA ALA A 84 5.70 -1.31 -6.36
C ALA A 84 7.00 -2.12 -6.55
N ARG A 85 8.14 -1.43 -6.70
CA ARG A 85 9.45 -2.09 -6.76
C ARG A 85 9.83 -2.72 -5.42
N ASP A 86 9.54 -2.06 -4.31
CA ASP A 86 9.80 -2.57 -2.97
C ASP A 86 8.97 -3.83 -2.71
N ALA A 87 7.66 -3.81 -3.02
CA ALA A 87 6.79 -4.97 -2.89
C ALA A 87 7.26 -6.15 -3.75
N ALA A 88 7.66 -5.90 -4.99
CA ALA A 88 8.26 -6.91 -5.86
C ALA A 88 9.55 -7.48 -5.25
N ALA A 89 10.48 -6.63 -4.81
CA ALA A 89 11.76 -7.07 -4.26
C ALA A 89 11.59 -7.88 -2.96
N VAL A 90 10.70 -7.46 -2.07
CA VAL A 90 10.38 -8.18 -0.83
C VAL A 90 9.73 -9.54 -1.15
N SER A 91 8.73 -9.59 -2.03
CA SER A 91 8.06 -10.84 -2.40
C SER A 91 8.99 -11.84 -3.12
N GLN A 92 10.03 -11.35 -3.80
CA GLN A 92 11.05 -12.21 -4.41
C GLN A 92 11.96 -12.86 -3.35
N VAL A 93 12.27 -12.15 -2.27
CA VAL A 93 13.09 -12.66 -1.17
C VAL A 93 12.28 -13.60 -0.26
N VAL A 94 11.04 -13.22 0.05
CA VAL A 94 10.12 -14.00 0.89
C VAL A 94 9.27 -14.93 0.01
N ARG A 95 9.92 -15.93 -0.58
CA ARG A 95 9.28 -16.95 -1.44
C ARG A 95 8.09 -17.61 -0.76
N GLY A 96 7.03 -17.87 -1.53
CA GLY A 96 5.89 -18.69 -1.11
C GLY A 96 4.86 -17.97 -0.22
N VAL A 97 5.09 -16.70 0.11
CA VAL A 97 4.12 -15.85 0.82
C VAL A 97 3.82 -14.62 -0.04
N PRO A 98 2.55 -14.32 -0.35
CA PRO A 98 2.22 -13.12 -1.10
C PRO A 98 2.53 -11.86 -0.28
N ALA A 99 3.00 -10.82 -0.95
CA ALA A 99 3.03 -9.46 -0.43
C ALA A 99 1.82 -8.69 -0.97
N ILE A 100 1.25 -7.79 -0.17
CA ILE A 100 0.18 -6.90 -0.62
C ILE A 100 0.70 -5.48 -0.47
N LEU A 101 0.87 -4.78 -1.60
CA LEU A 101 1.13 -3.36 -1.60
C LEU A 101 -0.19 -2.62 -1.40
N VAL A 102 -0.24 -1.72 -0.45
CA VAL A 102 -1.36 -0.79 -0.24
C VAL A 102 -0.83 0.62 -0.34
N GLU A 103 -1.48 1.47 -1.13
CA GLU A 103 -1.13 2.87 -1.29
C GLU A 103 -2.33 3.76 -0.96
N ARG A 104 -2.07 4.83 -0.21
CA ARG A 104 -3.06 5.90 0.04
C ARG A 104 -2.77 7.12 -0.81
N ARG A 105 -3.65 7.42 -1.77
CA ARG A 105 -3.56 8.58 -2.67
C ARG A 105 -4.83 9.40 -2.51
N GLU A 106 -4.69 10.66 -2.08
CA GLU A 106 -5.83 11.60 -2.02
C GLU A 106 -7.05 11.06 -1.26
N GLY A 107 -6.80 10.32 -0.17
CA GLY A 107 -7.85 9.69 0.65
C GLY A 107 -8.42 8.38 0.09
N GLN A 108 -7.96 7.91 -1.07
CA GLN A 108 -8.31 6.62 -1.66
C GLN A 108 -7.23 5.58 -1.37
N LEU A 109 -7.66 4.34 -1.13
CA LEU A 109 -6.78 3.19 -0.96
C LEU A 109 -6.81 2.33 -2.22
N THR A 110 -5.63 2.00 -2.74
CA THR A 110 -5.45 0.95 -3.74
C THR A 110 -4.64 -0.18 -3.14
N ALA A 111 -4.91 -1.41 -3.57
CA ALA A 111 -4.16 -2.57 -3.12
C ALA A 111 -3.88 -3.53 -4.26
N ALA A 112 -2.68 -4.10 -4.27
CA ALA A 112 -2.26 -5.05 -5.30
C ALA A 112 -1.41 -6.17 -4.70
N ARG A 113 -1.66 -7.38 -5.17
CA ARG A 113 -0.87 -8.55 -4.79
C ARG A 113 0.47 -8.57 -5.53
N PHE A 114 1.52 -8.98 -4.85
CA PHE A 114 2.81 -9.32 -5.41
C PHE A 114 3.21 -10.72 -4.98
N GLN A 115 3.72 -11.49 -5.92
CA GLN A 115 4.19 -12.85 -5.67
C GLN A 115 5.45 -13.11 -6.49
N ASP A 116 6.49 -13.60 -5.83
CA ASP A 116 7.76 -13.98 -6.48
C ASP A 116 8.38 -12.88 -7.36
N GLY A 117 8.16 -11.60 -7.01
CA GLY A 117 8.65 -10.44 -7.75
C GLY A 117 7.74 -9.94 -8.86
N ALA A 118 6.59 -10.58 -9.09
CA ALA A 118 5.61 -10.16 -10.09
C ALA A 118 4.38 -9.53 -9.43
N ARG A 119 3.85 -8.47 -10.05
CA ARG A 119 2.53 -7.92 -9.71
C ARG A 119 1.46 -8.89 -10.21
N GLY A 120 0.51 -9.21 -9.35
CA GLY A 120 -0.70 -9.97 -9.67
C GLY A 120 -1.93 -9.07 -9.67
N ASP A 121 -3.05 -9.63 -9.19
CA ASP A 121 -4.35 -8.95 -9.21
C ASP A 121 -4.44 -7.80 -8.20
N ASP A 122 -5.29 -6.83 -8.54
CA ASP A 122 -5.74 -5.80 -7.62
C ASP A 122 -6.73 -6.38 -6.61
N LEU A 123 -6.66 -5.87 -5.38
CA LEU A 123 -7.49 -6.29 -4.27
C LEU A 123 -8.45 -5.15 -3.92
N PRO A 124 -9.74 -5.44 -3.67
CA PRO A 124 -10.65 -4.43 -3.16
C PRO A 124 -10.14 -3.87 -1.83
N ALA A 125 -10.12 -2.53 -1.68
CA ALA A 125 -9.64 -1.89 -0.46
C ALA A 125 -10.37 -2.39 0.79
N GLY A 126 -11.69 -2.58 0.70
CA GLY A 126 -12.50 -3.12 1.80
C GLY A 126 -12.07 -4.52 2.24
N LEU A 127 -11.59 -5.37 1.32
CA LEU A 127 -11.07 -6.70 1.66
C LEU A 127 -9.75 -6.61 2.43
N VAL A 128 -8.91 -5.63 2.10
CA VAL A 128 -7.65 -5.41 2.82
C VAL A 128 -7.92 -4.86 4.22
N LEU A 129 -8.87 -3.93 4.35
CA LEU A 129 -9.26 -3.35 5.64
C LEU A 129 -9.93 -4.39 6.56
N ASP A 130 -10.80 -5.24 6.03
CA ASP A 130 -11.46 -6.32 6.80
C ASP A 130 -10.44 -7.30 7.44
N GLY A 131 -9.32 -7.53 6.76
CA GLY A 131 -8.23 -8.37 7.27
C GLY A 131 -7.15 -7.61 8.05
N ALA A 132 -7.24 -6.29 8.18
CA ALA A 132 -6.23 -5.47 8.84
C ALA A 132 -6.48 -5.42 10.36
N PRO A 133 -5.44 -5.63 11.19
CA PRO A 133 -5.52 -5.29 12.61
C PRO A 133 -5.78 -3.80 12.81
N ALA A 134 -6.41 -3.42 13.92
CA ALA A 134 -6.84 -2.05 14.19
C ALA A 134 -5.71 -1.02 14.02
N GLU A 135 -4.51 -1.33 14.51
CA GLU A 135 -3.34 -0.45 14.38
C GLU A 135 -2.93 -0.21 12.92
N LEU A 136 -3.08 -1.22 12.06
CA LEU A 136 -2.80 -1.12 10.64
C LEU A 136 -3.93 -0.39 9.91
N GLU A 137 -5.19 -0.67 10.25
CA GLU A 137 -6.34 0.05 9.72
C GLU A 137 -6.23 1.55 10.00
N ASP A 138 -5.96 1.92 11.25
CA ASP A 138 -5.78 3.32 11.65
C ASP A 138 -4.63 3.99 10.89
N LEU A 139 -3.52 3.28 10.68
CA LEU A 139 -2.39 3.78 9.88
C LEU A 139 -2.78 3.97 8.40
N LEU A 140 -3.50 3.01 7.82
CA LEU A 140 -3.98 3.04 6.44
C LEU A 140 -5.01 4.14 6.20
N LEU A 141 -5.86 4.42 7.18
CA LEU A 141 -6.85 5.50 7.13
C LEU A 141 -6.27 6.86 7.52
N GLY A 142 -5.07 6.89 8.12
CA GLY A 142 -4.40 8.11 8.56
C GLY A 142 -4.91 8.64 9.91
N ALA A 143 -5.60 7.81 10.69
CA ALA A 143 -6.00 8.10 12.07
C ALA A 143 -4.78 8.08 13.02
N THR A 144 -3.76 7.27 12.71
CA THR A 144 -2.47 7.22 13.41
C THR A 144 -1.31 7.39 12.44
N SER A 145 -0.12 7.64 12.99
CA SER A 145 1.13 7.74 12.25
C SER A 145 2.06 6.58 12.59
N LEU A 146 3.12 6.42 11.79
CA LEU A 146 4.18 5.43 12.09
C LEU A 146 4.83 5.67 13.46
N ALA A 147 4.87 6.92 13.95
CA ALA A 147 5.46 7.25 15.24
C ALA A 147 4.66 6.67 16.42
N ASP A 148 3.39 6.30 16.20
CA ASP A 148 2.50 5.71 17.19
C ASP A 148 2.58 4.18 17.20
N MET A 149 3.33 3.57 16.27
CA MET A 149 3.46 2.12 16.16
C MET A 149 4.48 1.57 17.17
N PRO A 150 4.19 0.44 17.82
CA PRO A 150 5.13 -0.19 18.74
C PRO A 150 6.27 -0.88 17.99
N ASP A 151 7.46 -0.87 18.60
CA ASP A 151 8.62 -1.69 18.19
C ASP A 151 9.02 -1.57 16.71
N VAL A 152 8.93 -0.37 16.15
CA VAL A 152 9.34 -0.08 14.77
C VAL A 152 10.84 -0.32 14.57
N LEU A 153 11.18 -1.09 13.55
CA LEU A 153 12.54 -1.46 13.16
C LEU A 153 12.91 -0.86 11.80
N PRO A 154 13.94 0.00 11.72
CA PRO A 154 14.41 0.50 10.43
C PRO A 154 15.17 -0.61 9.66
N THR A 155 15.02 -0.65 8.34
CA THR A 155 15.63 -1.71 7.50
C THR A 155 17.12 -1.49 7.21
N ASP A 156 17.60 -0.25 7.32
CA ASP A 156 18.96 0.18 6.98
C ASP A 156 20.03 -0.24 8.02
N GLY A 157 19.62 -0.57 9.24
CA GLY A 157 20.52 -1.00 10.32
C GLY A 157 21.06 -2.43 10.20
N ILE A 158 20.61 -3.22 9.20
CA ILE A 158 20.95 -4.65 9.09
C ILE A 158 21.93 -4.88 7.94
N SER A 159 23.15 -5.34 8.25
CA SER A 159 24.10 -5.76 7.21
C SER A 159 23.59 -6.99 6.45
N ARG A 160 23.89 -7.09 5.14
CA ARG A 160 23.47 -8.23 4.29
C ARG A 160 23.85 -9.59 4.88
N LEU A 161 25.03 -9.68 5.50
CA LEU A 161 25.51 -10.91 6.12
C LEU A 161 24.71 -11.26 7.39
N LYS A 162 24.34 -10.26 8.20
CA LYS A 162 23.45 -10.45 9.36
C LYS A 162 22.06 -10.86 8.90
N ALA A 163 21.52 -10.19 7.89
CA ALA A 163 20.21 -10.48 7.32
C ALA A 163 20.10 -11.93 6.81
N ALA A 164 21.07 -12.39 6.01
CA ALA A 164 21.11 -13.76 5.52
C ALA A 164 21.14 -14.81 6.65
N ARG A 165 21.87 -14.53 7.75
CA ARG A 165 21.93 -15.40 8.93
C ARG A 165 20.61 -15.45 9.68
N LEU A 166 19.97 -14.30 9.88
CA LEU A 166 18.66 -14.21 10.54
C LEU A 166 17.62 -15.03 9.78
N LEU A 167 17.48 -14.80 8.47
CA LEU A 167 16.53 -15.53 7.63
C LEU A 167 16.80 -17.04 7.59
N GLY A 168 18.07 -17.44 7.49
CA GLY A 168 18.45 -18.85 7.57
C GLY A 168 18.06 -19.50 8.91
N GLY A 169 18.16 -18.76 10.01
CA GLY A 169 17.69 -19.16 11.34
C GLY A 169 16.18 -19.33 11.39
N PHE A 170 15.42 -18.35 10.89
CA PHE A 170 13.96 -18.39 10.85
C PHE A 170 13.44 -19.54 9.98
N ALA A 171 13.98 -19.74 8.78
CA ALA A 171 13.60 -20.84 7.89
C ALA A 171 13.80 -22.22 8.55
N ARG A 172 14.88 -22.39 9.33
CA ARG A 172 15.12 -23.62 10.08
C ARG A 172 14.14 -23.80 11.24
N LYS A 173 13.75 -22.72 11.92
CA LYS A 173 12.77 -22.76 13.02
C LYS A 173 11.39 -23.13 12.53
N MET A 174 10.94 -22.56 11.40
CA MET A 174 9.64 -22.89 10.80
C MET A 174 9.55 -24.38 10.43
N ARG A 175 10.61 -24.96 9.83
CA ARG A 175 10.67 -26.41 9.51
C ARG A 175 10.63 -27.36 10.70
N ARG A 176 10.85 -26.87 11.93
CA ARG A 176 10.80 -27.67 13.17
C ARG A 176 9.47 -27.58 13.90
N SER A 177 8.62 -26.62 13.51
CA SER A 177 7.31 -26.36 14.13
C SER A 177 6.15 -26.83 13.27
N SER A 178 6.44 -27.46 12.12
CA SER A 178 5.52 -28.18 11.24
C SER A 178 5.82 -29.67 11.33
#